data_AF-A0A2U1TKL4-F1
#
_entry.id   AF-A0A2U1TKL4-F1
#
_cell.length_a   1.000
_cell.length_b   1.000
_cell.length_c   1.000
_cell.angle_alpha   90.00
_cell.angle_beta   90.00
_cell.angle_gamma   90.00
#
_symmetry.space_group_name_H-M   'P 1'
#
loop_
_entity.id
_entity.type
_entity.pdbx_description
1 polymer ?
#
loop_
_entity_poly.entity_id
_entity_poly.type
_entity_poly.pdbx_seq_one_letter_code
_entity_poly.pdbx_strand_id
1 'polypeptide(L)'
;MYSEHKQTFIENWSEDILSLSFKSEGIELHERDVIAIGACTDEFMTARGLLEKPVFSTQLCEDIEYALSVLNKPAFVRFGGVSYHGASLSRLNTVDGVVKQLSVSSHRVASYLWDCLQSSTPVWLFLREWRDIPRWGEFRCFIRDGKVVGVSQYHCMEYFPFLKEKENEIRLQIIMFLQKFLPVLHMDSVVADIAIDYKDEEFNTTLIELNPFIQRTDACLFSWVNGGDFNDRIRINQSIATAHAEKRKRPYLL
;
A
#
# COMPACT_ATOMS: atom_id res chain seq x y z
N MET A 1 -16.54 1.84 4.22
CA MET A 1 -16.42 1.62 2.76
C MET A 1 -15.04 2.08 2.32
N TYR A 2 -14.47 1.55 1.25
CA TYR A 2 -13.15 2.00 0.77
C TYR A 2 -13.25 3.41 0.18
N SER A 3 -14.28 3.63 -0.66
CA SER A 3 -14.60 4.87 -1.36
C SER A 3 -14.85 6.08 -0.43
N GLU A 4 -15.30 5.86 0.80
CA GLU A 4 -15.38 6.90 1.85
C GLU A 4 -14.02 7.53 2.16
N HIS A 5 -12.94 6.80 1.90
CA HIS A 5 -11.56 7.23 2.11
C HIS A 5 -10.80 7.41 0.81
N LYS A 6 -11.49 7.67 -0.32
CA LYS A 6 -10.87 7.80 -1.64
C LYS A 6 -9.76 8.85 -1.74
N GLN A 7 -9.74 9.84 -0.84
CA GLN A 7 -8.64 10.81 -0.75
C GLN A 7 -7.28 10.13 -0.50
N THR A 8 -7.24 8.91 0.04
CA THR A 8 -6.00 8.16 0.22
C THR A 8 -5.54 7.41 -1.03
N PHE A 9 -6.37 7.31 -2.07
CA PHE A 9 -6.06 6.59 -3.30
C PHE A 9 -5.05 7.36 -4.15
N ILE A 10 -4.18 6.64 -4.86
CA ILE A 10 -3.03 7.21 -5.60
C ILE A 10 -3.48 8.21 -6.66
N GLU A 11 -4.58 7.95 -7.35
CA GLU A 11 -5.17 8.84 -8.37
C GLU A 11 -5.60 10.21 -7.80
N ASN A 12 -5.70 10.35 -6.48
CA ASN A 12 -6.02 11.60 -5.80
C ASN A 12 -4.78 12.28 -5.18
N TRP A 13 -3.57 11.76 -5.40
CA TRP A 13 -2.34 12.36 -4.91
C TRP A 13 -1.87 13.48 -5.85
N SER A 14 -1.38 14.58 -5.27
CA SER A 14 -0.75 15.65 -6.05
C SER A 14 0.56 15.18 -6.69
N GLU A 15 1.03 15.92 -7.72
CA GLU A 15 2.34 15.68 -8.33
C GLU A 15 3.48 15.72 -7.29
N ASP A 16 3.37 16.61 -6.30
CA ASP A 16 4.35 16.72 -5.21
C ASP A 16 4.38 15.45 -4.34
N ILE A 17 3.23 14.87 -4.01
CA ILE A 17 3.17 13.59 -3.27
C ILE A 17 3.70 12.45 -4.15
N LEU A 18 3.33 12.41 -5.43
CA LEU A 18 3.79 11.40 -6.38
C LEU A 18 5.32 11.44 -6.55
N SER A 19 5.94 12.63 -6.48
CA SER A 19 7.39 12.80 -6.55
C SER A 19 8.15 12.16 -5.37
N LEU A 20 7.47 11.96 -4.24
CA LEU A 20 8.00 11.30 -3.04
C LEU A 20 7.73 9.79 -3.04
N SER A 21 7.03 9.27 -4.05
CA SER A 21 6.60 7.87 -4.18
C SER A 21 7.40 7.14 -5.27
N PHE A 22 7.08 5.86 -5.44
CA PHE A 22 7.57 5.04 -6.55
C PHE A 22 7.02 5.54 -7.89
N LYS A 23 7.87 5.51 -8.93
CA LYS A 23 7.41 5.72 -10.32
C LYS A 23 6.27 4.75 -10.62
N SER A 24 5.15 5.26 -11.12
CA SER A 24 3.95 4.47 -11.40
C SER A 24 3.24 5.00 -12.63
N GLU A 25 2.70 4.10 -13.44
CA GLU A 25 1.82 4.43 -14.56
C GLU A 25 0.39 4.00 -14.21
N GLY A 26 -0.56 4.92 -14.33
CA GLY A 26 -1.97 4.71 -13.99
C GLY A 26 -2.83 4.45 -15.22
N ILE A 27 -3.75 3.50 -15.11
CA ILE A 27 -4.76 3.17 -16.12
C ILE A 27 -6.13 3.26 -15.45
N GLU A 28 -6.98 4.16 -15.91
CA GLU A 28 -8.39 4.18 -15.49
C GLU A 28 -9.11 2.99 -16.14
N LEU A 29 -9.71 2.14 -15.32
CA LEU A 29 -10.35 0.92 -15.80
C LEU A 29 -11.79 1.19 -16.22
N HIS A 30 -12.15 0.70 -17.41
CA HIS A 30 -13.54 0.62 -17.82
C HIS A 30 -14.33 -0.36 -16.92
N GLU A 31 -15.61 -0.08 -16.67
CA GLU A 31 -16.46 -0.88 -15.76
C GLU A 31 -16.41 -2.39 -16.08
N ARG A 32 -16.46 -2.75 -17.38
CA ARG A 32 -16.34 -4.15 -17.84
C ARG A 32 -15.10 -4.87 -17.31
N ASP A 33 -13.96 -4.17 -17.26
CA ASP A 33 -12.69 -4.74 -16.82
C ASP A 33 -12.62 -4.80 -15.30
N VAL A 34 -13.19 -3.80 -14.60
CA VAL A 34 -13.42 -3.86 -13.15
C VAL A 34 -14.23 -5.10 -12.77
N ILE A 35 -15.30 -5.39 -13.50
CA ILE A 35 -16.14 -6.58 -13.30
C ILE A 35 -15.35 -7.85 -13.62
N ALA A 36 -14.59 -7.90 -14.71
CA ALA A 36 -13.79 -9.07 -15.09
C ALA A 36 -12.73 -9.42 -14.03
N ILE A 37 -12.06 -8.41 -13.47
CA ILE A 37 -11.10 -8.58 -12.35
C ILE A 37 -11.84 -9.07 -11.11
N GLY A 38 -12.93 -8.40 -10.71
CA GLY A 38 -13.72 -8.77 -9.54
C GLY A 38 -14.25 -10.21 -9.62
N ALA A 39 -14.72 -10.63 -10.80
CA ALA A 39 -15.22 -11.97 -11.10
C ALA A 39 -14.15 -13.07 -11.04
N CYS A 40 -12.88 -12.75 -10.76
CA CYS A 40 -11.87 -13.76 -10.39
C CYS A 40 -12.06 -14.29 -8.96
N THR A 41 -12.99 -13.73 -8.19
CA THR A 41 -13.29 -14.09 -6.80
C THR A 41 -14.76 -14.50 -6.70
N ASP A 42 -15.03 -15.70 -6.16
CA ASP A 42 -16.37 -16.33 -6.19
C ASP A 42 -17.44 -15.50 -5.46
N GLU A 43 -17.07 -14.84 -4.36
CA GLU A 43 -18.00 -13.98 -3.62
C GLU A 43 -18.48 -12.79 -4.46
N PHE A 44 -17.62 -12.25 -5.32
CA PHE A 44 -17.99 -11.15 -6.22
C PHE A 44 -18.91 -11.63 -7.34
N MET A 45 -18.61 -12.80 -7.93
CA MET A 45 -19.48 -13.41 -8.94
C MET A 45 -20.88 -13.65 -8.38
N THR A 46 -20.94 -14.24 -7.18
CA THR A 46 -22.20 -14.52 -6.48
C THR A 46 -22.96 -13.23 -6.18
N ALA A 47 -22.29 -12.21 -5.63
CA ALA A 47 -22.91 -10.94 -5.30
C ALA A 47 -23.43 -10.17 -6.54
N ARG A 48 -22.76 -10.29 -7.69
CA ARG A 48 -23.20 -9.71 -8.97
C ARG A 48 -24.22 -10.57 -9.73
N GLY A 49 -24.42 -11.83 -9.34
CA GLY A 49 -25.25 -12.79 -10.10
C GLY A 49 -24.65 -13.17 -11.46
N LEU A 50 -23.33 -13.24 -11.58
CA LEU A 50 -22.65 -13.63 -12.82
C LEU A 50 -22.67 -15.16 -12.98
N LEU A 51 -23.10 -15.62 -14.15
CA LEU A 51 -23.09 -17.06 -14.51
C LEU A 51 -21.74 -17.52 -15.06
N GLU A 52 -21.03 -16.61 -15.72
CA GLU A 52 -19.73 -16.87 -16.35
C GLU A 52 -18.79 -15.71 -16.05
N LYS A 53 -17.49 -16.01 -16.00
CA LYS A 53 -16.45 -15.00 -15.81
C LYS A 53 -16.29 -14.16 -17.07
N PRO A 54 -16.46 -12.83 -17.00
CA PRO A 54 -16.17 -11.96 -18.14
C PRO A 54 -14.69 -12.01 -18.54
N VAL A 55 -14.43 -11.81 -19.83
CA VAL A 55 -13.06 -11.71 -20.35
C VAL A 55 -12.53 -10.28 -20.19
N PHE A 56 -11.21 -10.16 -20.00
CA PHE A 56 -10.54 -8.87 -20.08
C PHE A 56 -10.62 -8.32 -21.50
N SER A 57 -10.71 -7.00 -21.60
CA SER A 57 -10.84 -6.36 -22.89
C SER A 57 -9.50 -6.18 -23.61
N THR A 58 -9.55 -6.11 -24.94
CA THR A 58 -8.38 -5.78 -25.76
C THR A 58 -7.78 -4.44 -25.39
N GLN A 59 -8.62 -3.44 -25.10
CA GLN A 59 -8.17 -2.11 -24.68
C GLN A 59 -7.33 -2.17 -23.40
N LEU A 60 -7.77 -2.95 -22.40
CA LEU A 60 -6.99 -3.12 -21.17
C LEU A 60 -5.59 -3.71 -21.47
N CYS A 61 -5.51 -4.69 -22.36
CA CYS A 61 -4.22 -5.27 -22.76
C CYS A 61 -3.32 -4.24 -23.45
N GLU A 62 -3.87 -3.41 -24.35
CA GLU A 62 -3.14 -2.33 -25.03
C GLU A 62 -2.68 -1.24 -24.04
N ASP A 63 -3.52 -0.86 -23.08
CA ASP A 63 -3.18 0.12 -22.05
C ASP A 63 -2.07 -0.40 -21.11
N ILE A 64 -2.13 -1.69 -20.76
CA ILE A 64 -1.06 -2.37 -19.99
C ILE A 64 0.25 -2.39 -20.77
N GLU A 65 0.20 -2.71 -22.07
CA GLU A 65 1.38 -2.71 -22.93
C GLU A 65 2.02 -1.32 -23.00
N TYR A 66 1.21 -0.29 -23.22
CA TYR A 66 1.65 1.08 -23.23
C TYR A 66 2.28 1.48 -21.88
N ALA A 67 1.59 1.22 -20.76
CA ALA A 67 2.08 1.56 -19.43
C ALA A 67 3.38 0.82 -19.06
N LEU A 68 3.54 -0.46 -19.44
CA LEU A 68 4.79 -1.19 -19.28
C LEU A 68 5.93 -0.57 -20.09
N SER A 69 5.64 -0.12 -21.32
CA SER A 69 6.62 0.55 -22.18
C SER A 69 7.11 1.89 -21.60
N VAL A 70 6.21 2.68 -21.00
CA VAL A 70 6.53 3.96 -20.35
C VAL A 70 7.25 3.76 -19.03
N LEU A 71 6.83 2.79 -18.23
CA LEU A 71 7.48 2.46 -16.97
C LEU A 71 8.92 1.99 -17.21
N ASN A 72 9.12 1.16 -18.24
CA ASN A 72 10.38 0.58 -18.69
C ASN A 72 11.19 -0.09 -17.56
N LYS A 73 10.48 -0.71 -16.62
CA LYS A 73 11.01 -1.47 -15.48
C LYS A 73 10.04 -2.60 -15.15
N PRO A 74 10.48 -3.68 -14.47
CA PRO A 74 9.55 -4.63 -13.90
C PRO A 74 8.57 -3.92 -12.96
N ALA A 75 7.31 -4.34 -12.97
CA ALA A 75 6.22 -3.70 -12.29
C ALA A 75 5.72 -4.52 -11.09
N PHE A 76 5.18 -3.80 -10.12
CA PHE A 76 4.27 -4.26 -9.09
C PHE A 76 2.88 -3.71 -9.42
N VAL A 77 1.88 -4.58 -9.42
CA VAL A 77 0.49 -4.22 -9.74
C VAL A 77 -0.30 -3.95 -8.48
N ARG A 78 -0.98 -2.80 -8.45
CA ARG A 78 -1.94 -2.44 -7.40
C ARG A 78 -3.06 -1.58 -7.95
N PHE A 79 -4.07 -1.32 -7.13
CA PHE A 79 -5.08 -0.31 -7.36
C PHE A 79 -4.83 0.90 -6.46
N GLY A 80 -5.65 1.93 -6.62
CA GLY A 80 -5.60 3.17 -5.83
C GLY A 80 -5.50 2.91 -4.32
N GLY A 81 -6.48 2.23 -3.74
CA GLY A 81 -6.55 1.95 -2.30
C GLY A 81 -6.10 0.55 -1.85
N VAL A 82 -5.71 -0.34 -2.76
CA VAL A 82 -5.53 -1.76 -2.43
C VAL A 82 -4.50 -2.45 -3.31
N SER A 83 -3.81 -3.46 -2.77
CA SER A 83 -2.98 -4.40 -3.53
C SER A 83 -3.43 -5.84 -3.28
N TYR A 84 -2.84 -6.80 -4.00
CA TYR A 84 -3.05 -8.23 -3.78
C TYR A 84 -2.32 -8.77 -2.53
N HIS A 85 -1.58 -7.91 -1.82
CA HIS A 85 -0.80 -8.25 -0.63
C HIS A 85 0.04 -9.53 -0.85
N GLY A 86 -0.22 -10.61 -0.12
CA GLY A 86 0.55 -11.85 -0.17
C GLY A 86 0.38 -12.66 -1.46
N ALA A 87 -0.64 -12.34 -2.25
CA ALA A 87 -0.91 -12.95 -3.55
C ALA A 87 -0.35 -12.12 -4.73
N SER A 88 0.43 -11.07 -4.42
CA SER A 88 1.11 -10.27 -5.44
C SER A 88 2.25 -11.07 -6.08
N LEU A 89 2.27 -11.10 -7.40
CA LEU A 89 3.35 -11.58 -8.24
C LEU A 89 4.43 -10.51 -8.34
N SER A 90 5.67 -10.99 -8.44
CA SER A 90 6.85 -10.12 -8.45
C SER A 90 7.33 -9.82 -9.86
N ARG A 91 7.89 -8.62 -10.05
CA ARG A 91 8.68 -8.23 -11.24
C ARG A 91 7.95 -8.47 -12.58
N LEU A 92 6.73 -7.99 -12.71
CA LEU A 92 5.92 -8.18 -13.91
C LEU A 92 6.41 -7.28 -15.06
N ASN A 93 6.72 -7.86 -16.22
CA ASN A 93 7.26 -7.11 -17.37
C ASN A 93 6.58 -7.45 -18.70
N THR A 94 5.48 -8.21 -18.65
CA THR A 94 4.70 -8.59 -19.83
C THR A 94 3.21 -8.38 -19.57
N VAL A 95 2.45 -8.13 -20.63
CA VAL A 95 0.98 -8.04 -20.57
C VAL A 95 0.39 -9.31 -19.94
N ASP A 96 0.82 -10.48 -20.39
CA ASP A 96 0.38 -11.77 -19.83
C ASP A 96 0.66 -11.90 -18.33
N GLY A 97 1.80 -11.39 -17.85
CA GLY A 97 2.15 -11.40 -16.43
C GLY A 97 1.20 -10.52 -15.61
N VAL A 98 0.86 -9.33 -16.12
CA VAL A 98 -0.10 -8.42 -15.49
C VAL A 98 -1.51 -9.01 -15.54
N VAL A 99 -1.95 -9.54 -16.67
CA VAL A 99 -3.25 -10.23 -16.81
C VAL A 99 -3.35 -11.43 -15.87
N LYS A 100 -2.25 -12.19 -15.71
CA LYS A 100 -2.17 -13.29 -14.75
C LYS A 100 -2.34 -12.79 -13.32
N GLN A 101 -1.71 -11.66 -12.95
CA GLN A 101 -1.94 -11.03 -11.65
C GLN A 101 -3.40 -10.60 -11.46
N LEU A 102 -3.98 -9.94 -12.47
CA LEU A 102 -5.37 -9.50 -12.43
C LEU A 102 -6.36 -10.67 -12.30
N SER A 103 -5.95 -11.85 -12.76
CA SER A 103 -6.71 -13.11 -12.65
C SER A 103 -6.63 -13.80 -11.30
N VAL A 104 -5.80 -13.32 -10.37
CA VAL A 104 -5.64 -13.93 -9.05
C VAL A 104 -6.87 -13.62 -8.20
N SER A 105 -7.49 -14.65 -7.63
CA SER A 105 -8.57 -14.49 -6.65
C SER A 105 -8.07 -13.75 -5.41
N SER A 106 -8.79 -12.72 -4.98
CA SER A 106 -8.43 -11.89 -3.83
C SER A 106 -9.66 -11.22 -3.26
N HIS A 107 -10.12 -11.69 -2.11
CA HIS A 107 -11.23 -11.09 -1.37
C HIS A 107 -11.02 -9.59 -1.13
N ARG A 108 -9.78 -9.18 -0.84
CA ARG A 108 -9.42 -7.77 -0.58
C ARG A 108 -9.65 -6.90 -1.81
N VAL A 109 -9.17 -7.35 -2.97
CA VAL A 109 -9.36 -6.64 -4.26
C VAL A 109 -10.84 -6.67 -4.65
N ALA A 110 -11.49 -7.84 -4.62
CA ALA A 110 -12.90 -7.97 -4.95
C ALA A 110 -13.80 -7.07 -4.10
N SER A 111 -13.55 -7.00 -2.79
CA SER A 111 -14.30 -6.12 -1.88
C SER A 111 -14.07 -4.64 -2.20
N TYR A 112 -12.85 -4.24 -2.55
CA TYR A 112 -12.54 -2.88 -3.00
C TYR A 112 -13.27 -2.53 -4.31
N LEU A 113 -13.19 -3.40 -5.32
CA LEU A 113 -13.83 -3.17 -6.62
C LEU A 113 -15.36 -3.11 -6.48
N TRP A 114 -15.94 -3.98 -5.64
CA TRP A 114 -17.37 -3.95 -5.35
C TRP A 114 -17.78 -2.62 -4.72
N ASP A 115 -17.04 -2.14 -3.72
CA ASP A 115 -17.28 -0.86 -3.06
C ASP A 115 -17.20 0.33 -4.03
N CYS A 116 -16.19 0.34 -4.91
CA CYS A 116 -16.05 1.36 -5.95
C CYS A 116 -17.21 1.35 -6.95
N LEU A 117 -17.65 0.17 -7.41
CA LEU A 117 -18.81 0.05 -8.31
C LEU A 117 -20.10 0.56 -7.66
N GLN A 118 -20.36 0.19 -6.40
CA GLN A 118 -21.56 0.62 -5.68
C GLN A 118 -21.59 2.12 -5.41
N SER A 119 -20.42 2.73 -5.22
CA SER A 119 -20.27 4.17 -4.97
C SER A 119 -20.02 5.01 -6.22
N SER A 120 -19.98 4.39 -7.41
CA SER A 120 -19.56 5.03 -8.66
C SER A 120 -18.20 5.74 -8.56
N THR A 121 -17.29 5.20 -7.76
CA THR A 121 -15.91 5.68 -7.65
C THR A 121 -15.08 5.09 -8.80
N PRO A 122 -14.40 5.91 -9.63
CA PRO A 122 -13.51 5.41 -10.68
C PRO A 122 -12.45 4.46 -10.11
N VAL A 123 -12.10 3.43 -10.88
CA VAL A 123 -11.11 2.44 -10.47
C VAL A 123 -9.86 2.61 -11.31
N TRP A 124 -8.73 2.80 -10.65
CA TRP A 124 -7.43 2.90 -11.30
C TRP A 124 -6.57 1.67 -11.02
N LEU A 125 -5.93 1.16 -12.07
CA LEU A 125 -4.86 0.18 -12.02
C LEU A 125 -3.52 0.90 -12.13
N PHE A 126 -2.59 0.58 -11.24
CA PHE A 126 -1.24 1.15 -11.24
C PHE A 126 -0.19 0.08 -11.48
N LEU A 127 0.64 0.31 -12.49
CA LEU A 127 1.90 -0.38 -12.74
C LEU A 127 3.01 0.44 -12.10
N ARG A 128 3.37 0.05 -10.87
CA ARG A 128 4.40 0.70 -10.07
C ARG A 128 5.75 0.05 -10.32
N GLU A 129 6.85 0.81 -10.36
CA GLU A 129 8.19 0.21 -10.47
C GLU A 129 8.44 -0.80 -9.34
N TRP A 130 8.96 -1.96 -9.69
CA TRP A 130 9.38 -2.95 -8.72
C TRP A 130 10.65 -2.49 -8.02
N ARG A 131 10.62 -2.46 -6.69
CA ARG A 131 11.80 -2.26 -5.85
C ARG A 131 11.80 -3.31 -4.76
N ASP A 132 12.95 -3.96 -4.56
CA ASP A 132 13.14 -4.83 -3.39
C ASP A 132 13.30 -3.95 -2.15
N ILE A 133 12.25 -3.88 -1.35
CA ILE A 133 12.24 -3.15 -0.09
C ILE A 133 12.65 -4.15 1.00
N PRO A 134 13.72 -3.90 1.76
CA PRO A 134 14.04 -4.78 2.88
C PRO A 134 12.95 -4.66 3.94
N ARG A 135 12.51 -5.80 4.51
CA ARG A 135 11.45 -5.82 5.55
C ARG A 135 11.78 -4.91 6.74
N TRP A 136 13.05 -4.77 7.10
CA TRP A 136 13.43 -3.85 8.17
C TRP A 136 13.09 -2.39 7.85
N GLY A 137 13.09 -2.01 6.57
CA GLY A 137 12.96 -0.65 6.09
C GLY A 137 11.53 -0.15 5.95
N GLU A 138 10.52 -0.96 6.26
CA GLU A 138 9.12 -0.52 6.18
C GLU A 138 8.67 0.11 7.51
N PHE A 139 8.16 1.34 7.42
CA PHE A 139 7.63 2.10 8.55
C PHE A 139 6.23 2.61 8.25
N ARG A 140 5.42 2.70 9.30
CA ARG A 140 4.07 3.28 9.28
C ARG A 140 4.05 4.54 10.12
N CYS A 141 3.73 5.67 9.49
CA CYS A 141 3.64 6.98 10.10
C CYS A 141 2.17 7.34 10.34
N PHE A 142 1.85 7.69 11.57
CA PHE A 142 0.51 8.09 12.00
C PHE A 142 0.45 9.62 12.06
N ILE A 143 -0.40 10.21 11.24
CA ILE A 143 -0.59 11.66 11.14
C ILE A 143 -2.03 11.99 11.53
N ARG A 144 -2.20 12.92 12.46
CA ARG A 144 -3.50 13.40 12.94
C ARG A 144 -3.43 14.90 13.18
N ASP A 145 -4.45 15.61 12.71
CA ASP A 145 -4.57 17.07 12.81
C ASP A 145 -3.30 17.81 12.33
N GLY A 146 -2.75 17.36 11.19
CA GLY A 146 -1.56 17.92 10.55
C GLY A 146 -0.24 17.61 11.27
N LYS A 147 -0.25 16.72 12.28
CA LYS A 147 0.93 16.39 13.09
C LYS A 147 1.21 14.90 13.08
N VAL A 148 2.49 14.54 13.08
CA VAL A 148 2.93 13.15 13.26
C VAL A 148 2.75 12.79 14.73
N VAL A 149 1.83 11.86 15.02
CA VAL A 149 1.51 11.39 16.37
C VAL A 149 2.22 10.09 16.74
N GLY A 150 2.89 9.45 15.78
CA GLY A 150 3.72 8.28 16.02
C GLY A 150 4.26 7.66 14.75
N VAL A 151 5.35 6.91 14.85
CA VAL A 151 5.90 6.11 13.75
C VAL A 151 6.20 4.71 14.28
N SER A 152 5.83 3.68 13.54
CA SER A 152 6.07 2.29 13.90
C SER A 152 6.89 1.59 12.84
N GLN A 153 7.79 0.69 13.23
CA GLN A 153 8.22 -0.41 12.36
C GLN A 153 6.97 -1.17 11.87
N TYR A 154 6.85 -1.37 10.55
CA TYR A 154 5.68 -1.99 9.95
C TYR A 154 5.56 -3.47 10.35
N HIS A 155 6.65 -4.23 10.18
CA HIS A 155 6.74 -5.64 10.57
C HIS A 155 6.98 -5.78 12.09
N CYS A 156 6.01 -5.32 12.87
CA CYS A 156 6.02 -5.19 14.33
C CYS A 156 6.16 -6.51 15.11
N MET A 157 6.11 -7.65 14.44
CA MET A 157 6.33 -8.98 15.04
C MET A 157 7.76 -9.48 14.86
N GLU A 158 8.63 -8.70 14.21
CA GLU A 158 10.02 -9.07 13.93
C GLU A 158 11.00 -8.15 14.66
N TYR A 159 12.19 -8.68 14.96
CA TYR A 159 13.31 -7.90 15.46
C TYR A 159 14.38 -7.83 14.38
N PHE A 160 14.79 -6.62 14.03
CA PHE A 160 15.83 -6.38 13.04
C PHE A 160 17.04 -5.71 13.72
N PRO A 161 18.15 -6.44 13.94
CA PRO A 161 19.36 -5.87 14.53
C PRO A 161 19.87 -4.62 13.80
N PHE A 162 19.71 -4.59 12.47
CA PHE A 162 20.10 -3.46 11.63
C PHE A 162 19.43 -2.14 12.04
N LEU A 163 18.15 -2.18 12.46
CA LEU A 163 17.43 -0.99 12.94
C LEU A 163 18.06 -0.39 14.19
N LYS A 164 18.62 -1.25 15.05
CA LYS A 164 19.32 -0.84 16.27
C LYS A 164 20.73 -0.32 15.96
N GLU A 165 21.41 -0.95 15.01
CA GLU A 165 22.74 -0.53 14.56
C GLU A 165 22.72 0.87 13.92
N LYS A 166 21.69 1.16 13.12
CA LYS A 166 21.53 2.41 12.34
C LYS A 166 20.43 3.32 12.89
N GLU A 167 20.15 3.25 14.19
CA GLU A 167 18.99 3.90 14.82
C GLU A 167 18.94 5.41 14.56
N ASN A 168 20.08 6.10 14.66
CA ASN A 168 20.14 7.55 14.47
C ASN A 168 19.94 7.95 13.01
N GLU A 169 20.57 7.22 12.08
CA GLU A 169 20.47 7.44 10.65
C GLU A 169 19.03 7.21 10.17
N ILE A 170 18.41 6.10 10.58
CA ILE A 170 17.02 5.78 10.24
C ILE A 170 16.06 6.82 10.83
N ARG A 171 16.25 7.22 12.09
CA ARG A 171 15.45 8.29 12.70
C ARG A 171 15.56 9.59 11.92
N LEU A 172 16.77 9.97 11.51
CA LEU A 172 17.00 11.18 10.72
C LEU A 172 16.30 11.08 9.35
N GLN A 173 16.39 9.94 8.68
CA GLN A 173 15.72 9.70 7.39
C GLN A 173 14.21 9.87 7.48
N ILE A 174 13.59 9.26 8.50
CA ILE A 174 12.16 9.39 8.75
C ILE A 174 11.78 10.86 8.98
N ILE A 175 12.52 11.59 9.82
CA ILE A 175 12.24 13.01 10.11
C ILE A 175 12.38 13.86 8.84
N MET A 176 13.47 13.69 8.08
CA MET A 176 13.71 14.45 6.86
C MET A 176 12.64 14.18 5.80
N PHE A 177 12.21 12.92 5.67
CA PHE A 177 11.11 12.57 4.77
C PHE A 177 9.81 13.24 5.22
N LEU A 178 9.43 13.12 6.49
CA LEU A 178 8.20 13.71 7.03
C LEU A 178 8.18 15.24 6.93
N GLN A 179 9.32 15.91 7.09
CA GLN A 179 9.45 17.36 6.87
C GLN A 179 9.17 17.79 5.43
N LYS A 180 9.49 16.94 4.45
CA LYS A 180 9.17 17.17 3.03
C LYS A 180 7.74 16.77 2.69
N PHE A 181 7.23 15.72 3.31
CA PHE A 181 5.94 15.13 3.02
C PHE A 181 4.76 15.89 3.62
N LEU A 182 4.84 16.32 4.88
CA LEU A 182 3.74 17.01 5.57
C LEU A 182 3.26 18.28 4.84
N PRO A 183 4.13 19.17 4.30
CA PRO A 183 3.69 20.37 3.60
C PRO A 183 2.89 20.12 2.32
N VAL A 184 3.09 18.96 1.68
CA VAL A 184 2.46 18.62 0.39
C VAL A 184 1.27 17.66 0.55
N LEU A 185 1.07 17.14 1.76
CA LEU A 185 -0.03 16.23 2.09
C LEU A 185 -1.38 16.98 2.09
N HIS A 186 -2.34 16.49 1.31
CA HIS A 186 -3.67 17.09 1.17
C HIS A 186 -4.70 16.63 2.22
N MET A 187 -4.27 15.92 3.27
CA MET A 187 -5.13 15.36 4.32
C MET A 187 -4.56 15.65 5.71
N ASP A 188 -5.41 16.12 6.62
CA ASP A 188 -4.98 16.42 8.00
C ASP A 188 -4.74 15.17 8.84
N SER A 189 -5.45 14.08 8.54
CA SER A 189 -5.35 12.81 9.27
C SER A 189 -5.22 11.64 8.30
N VAL A 190 -4.08 10.95 8.34
CA VAL A 190 -3.75 9.83 7.45
C VAL A 190 -2.73 8.91 8.12
N VAL A 191 -2.66 7.67 7.66
CA VAL A 191 -1.56 6.75 7.98
C VAL A 191 -0.72 6.58 6.72
N ALA A 192 0.54 6.98 6.76
CA ALA A 192 1.45 6.89 5.61
C ALA A 192 2.47 5.77 5.82
N ASP A 193 2.50 4.81 4.91
CA ASP A 193 3.54 3.78 4.91
C ASP A 193 4.69 4.22 4.01
N ILE A 194 5.90 4.08 4.52
CA ILE A 194 7.13 4.50 3.85
C ILE A 194 8.12 3.34 3.80
N ALA A 195 8.91 3.30 2.74
CA ALA A 195 10.03 2.39 2.56
C ALA A 195 11.32 3.17 2.77
N ILE A 196 12.22 2.60 3.55
CA ILE A 196 13.61 3.03 3.67
C ILE A 196 14.47 1.93 3.07
N ASP A 197 15.23 2.26 2.04
CA ASP A 197 16.26 1.38 1.49
C ASP A 197 17.66 1.90 1.81
N TYR A 198 18.62 0.97 1.87
CA TYR A 198 20.02 1.26 2.11
C TYR A 198 20.85 0.60 1.01
N LYS A 199 21.38 1.40 0.09
CA LYS A 199 22.14 0.95 -1.09
C LYS A 199 23.34 1.86 -1.28
N ASP A 200 24.48 1.27 -1.61
CA ASP A 200 25.73 2.01 -1.86
C ASP A 200 26.09 3.00 -0.72
N GLU A 201 25.85 2.56 0.52
CA GLU A 201 26.04 3.34 1.76
C GLU A 201 25.14 4.56 1.94
N GLU A 202 24.10 4.68 1.10
CA GLU A 202 23.12 5.76 1.16
C GLU A 202 21.74 5.25 1.54
N PHE A 203 21.03 6.05 2.33
CA PHE A 203 19.63 5.81 2.66
C PHE A 203 18.72 6.61 1.74
N ASN A 204 17.65 5.96 1.28
CA ASN A 204 16.56 6.60 0.54
C ASN A 204 15.22 6.27 1.20
N THR A 205 14.33 7.26 1.27
CA THR A 205 12.97 7.08 1.81
C THR A 205 11.94 7.37 0.72
N THR A 206 10.98 6.47 0.53
CA THR A 206 9.94 6.56 -0.50
C THR A 206 8.57 6.28 0.10
N LEU A 207 7.55 7.05 -0.27
CA LEU A 207 6.15 6.81 0.09
C LEU A 207 5.65 5.52 -0.58
N ILE A 208 5.11 4.58 0.20
CA ILE A 208 4.49 3.36 -0.30
C ILE A 208 2.99 3.59 -0.52
N GLU A 209 2.28 4.02 0.52
CA GLU A 209 0.83 4.15 0.50
C GLU A 209 0.31 5.10 1.56
N LEU A 210 -0.90 5.62 1.30
CA LEU A 210 -1.71 6.35 2.26
C LEU A 210 -2.93 5.49 2.60
N ASN A 211 -3.17 5.35 3.90
CA ASN A 211 -4.26 4.63 4.49
C ASN A 211 -5.09 5.58 5.37
N PRO A 212 -6.40 5.34 5.54
CA PRO A 212 -7.21 6.16 6.42
C PRO A 212 -6.76 6.05 7.88
N PHE A 213 -6.84 7.16 8.62
CA PHE A 213 -6.60 7.19 10.06
C PHE A 213 -7.81 6.64 10.83
N ILE A 214 -7.98 5.33 10.79
CA ILE A 214 -9.12 4.62 11.41
C ILE A 214 -8.66 3.32 12.06
N GLN A 215 -9.46 2.81 12.99
CA GLN A 215 -9.17 1.57 13.74
C GLN A 215 -8.97 0.32 12.86
N ARG A 216 -9.47 0.33 11.61
CA ARG A 216 -9.28 -0.76 10.65
C ARG A 216 -7.85 -0.83 10.11
N THR A 217 -7.11 0.28 10.11
CA THR A 217 -5.71 0.33 9.69
C THR A 217 -4.84 -0.25 10.81
N ASP A 218 -3.95 -1.21 10.54
CA ASP A 218 -3.14 -1.83 11.61
C ASP A 218 -2.29 -0.76 12.35
N ALA A 219 -2.37 -0.77 13.68
CA ALA A 219 -1.63 0.15 14.54
C ALA A 219 -0.14 -0.24 14.70
N CYS A 220 0.26 -1.43 14.24
CA CYS A 220 1.62 -1.95 14.38
C CYS A 220 2.10 -1.88 15.85
N LEU A 221 3.15 -1.13 16.20
CA LEU A 221 3.62 -1.04 17.60
C LEU A 221 2.80 -0.09 18.49
N PHE A 222 1.69 0.46 17.98
CA PHE A 222 0.69 1.21 18.72
C PHE A 222 -0.58 0.38 18.93
N SER A 223 -1.55 0.99 19.60
CA SER A 223 -2.90 0.50 19.82
C SER A 223 -3.89 1.60 19.45
N TRP A 224 -5.06 1.21 18.95
CA TRP A 224 -6.22 2.10 18.77
C TRP A 224 -7.12 2.18 20.01
N VAL A 225 -6.87 1.35 21.03
CA VAL A 225 -7.71 1.29 22.25
C VAL A 225 -7.74 2.66 22.93
N ASN A 226 -8.93 3.09 23.36
CA ASN A 226 -9.17 4.37 24.04
C ASN A 226 -8.71 5.61 23.23
N GLY A 227 -8.87 5.60 21.90
CA GLY A 227 -8.44 6.71 21.03
C GLY A 227 -6.96 6.66 20.64
N GLY A 228 -6.28 5.61 21.08
CA GLY A 228 -4.93 5.20 20.72
C GLY A 228 -3.83 5.70 21.64
N ASP A 229 -2.76 4.92 21.77
CA ASP A 229 -1.62 5.20 22.65
C ASP A 229 -0.47 5.95 21.95
N PHE A 230 -0.82 6.70 20.90
CA PHE A 230 0.08 7.55 20.13
C PHE A 230 0.75 8.59 21.04
N ASN A 231 2.08 8.69 20.95
CA ASN A 231 2.90 9.47 21.89
C ASN A 231 4.08 10.20 21.23
N ASP A 232 3.93 10.53 19.94
CA ASP A 232 4.90 11.28 19.13
C ASP A 232 6.27 10.59 18.99
N ARG A 233 6.36 9.29 19.32
CA ARG A 233 7.60 8.50 19.25
C ARG A 233 7.69 7.66 17.99
N ILE A 234 8.92 7.38 17.60
CA ILE A 234 9.26 6.26 16.72
C ILE A 234 9.40 5.01 17.59
N ARG A 235 8.63 3.96 17.28
CA ARG A 235 8.65 2.66 17.94
C ARG A 235 9.23 1.62 16.99
N ILE A 236 10.24 0.90 17.47
CA ILE A 236 10.83 -0.27 16.83
C ILE A 236 11.00 -1.37 17.88
N ASN A 237 11.03 -2.64 17.46
CA ASN A 237 11.38 -3.72 18.39
C ASN A 237 12.84 -3.64 18.79
N GLN A 238 13.11 -3.64 20.09
CA GLN A 238 14.46 -3.51 20.65
C GLN A 238 15.17 -4.86 20.87
N SER A 239 14.42 -5.96 20.81
CA SER A 239 14.92 -7.32 21.02
C SER A 239 13.99 -8.38 20.42
N ILE A 240 14.48 -9.61 20.33
CA ILE A 240 13.65 -10.78 20.02
C ILE A 240 12.51 -10.93 21.04
N ALA A 241 12.77 -10.64 22.32
CA ALA A 241 11.77 -10.77 23.38
C ALA A 241 10.59 -9.80 23.21
N THR A 242 10.85 -8.55 22.79
CA THR A 242 9.79 -7.57 22.51
C THR A 242 9.00 -7.95 21.26
N ALA A 243 9.67 -8.42 20.20
CA ALA A 243 8.99 -8.91 19.00
C ALA A 243 8.09 -10.14 19.29
N HIS A 244 8.54 -11.06 20.14
CA HIS A 244 7.73 -12.19 20.61
C HIS A 244 6.55 -11.75 21.49
N ALA A 245 6.69 -10.67 22.27
CA ALA A 245 5.58 -10.10 23.02
C ALA A 245 4.50 -9.56 22.08
N GLU A 246 4.88 -8.92 20.99
CA GLU A 246 3.94 -8.46 19.96
C GLU A 246 3.22 -9.62 19.26
N LYS A 247 3.92 -10.70 18.92
CA LYS A 247 3.29 -11.93 18.40
C LYS A 247 2.23 -12.48 19.35
N ARG A 248 2.50 -12.51 20.66
CA ARG A 248 1.55 -13.01 21.67
C ARG A 248 0.30 -12.14 21.81
N LYS A 249 0.38 -10.84 21.52
CA LYS A 249 -0.79 -9.92 21.54
C LYS A 249 -1.72 -10.15 20.34
N ARG A 250 -1.22 -10.78 19.26
CA ARG A 250 -1.93 -10.97 17.99
C ARG A 250 -1.99 -12.45 17.58
N PRO A 251 -2.54 -13.34 18.41
CA PRO A 251 -2.54 -14.77 18.13
C PRO A 251 -3.35 -15.16 16.88
N TYR A 252 -4.23 -14.28 16.41
CA TYR A 252 -5.09 -14.46 15.23
C TYR A 252 -4.43 -14.07 13.91
N LEU A 253 -3.18 -13.57 13.93
CA LEU A 253 -2.38 -13.25 12.72
C LEU A 253 -1.29 -14.30 12.43
N LEU A 254 -1.25 -15.38 13.22
CA LEU A 254 -0.37 -16.54 13.05
C LEU A 254 -1.20 -17.74 12.59
#